data_AF-A0A2A4GDQ9-F1
#
_entry.id   AF-A0A2A4GDQ9-F1
#
_cell.length_a   1.000
_cell.length_b   1.000
_cell.length_c   1.000
_cell.angle_alpha   90.00
_cell.angle_beta   90.00
_cell.angle_gamma   90.00
#
_symmetry.space_group_name_H-M   'P 1'
#
loop_
_entity.id
_entity.type
_entity.pdbx_description
1 polymer ?
#
loop_
_entity_poly.entity_id
_entity_poly.type
_entity_poly.pdbx_seq_one_letter_code
_entity_poly.pdbx_strand_id
1 'polypeptide(L)'
;MLSPYLKKGKILFFLFSFLSFSVIHAQSSDLILIEQSLENKDQILSKLPEDAKILLVASDQNGWTLLREYLYQNPNTEQIHLFAKIQGQELILGQNRYNKTSLEAEPEMAMLEGAYQTAPFKLLIYHCSANLTHPLQALISPLSNIGAFDVGLSTQCNDMVSDNFIFGPTSRSKSTVNSILN
;
A
#
# COMPACT_ATOMS: atom_id res chain seq x y z
N MET A 1 15.55 -80.14 -21.11
CA MET A 1 16.26 -78.89 -20.75
C MET A 1 15.22 -77.82 -20.43
N LEU A 2 15.54 -76.97 -19.44
CA LEU A 2 14.66 -76.17 -18.58
C LEU A 2 13.84 -75.03 -19.24
N SER A 3 12.57 -74.94 -18.81
CA SER A 3 11.80 -73.81 -18.23
C SER A 3 11.40 -72.54 -19.03
N PRO A 4 10.22 -71.92 -18.75
CA PRO A 4 9.53 -70.91 -19.56
C PRO A 4 9.61 -69.47 -18.99
N TYR A 5 9.39 -68.44 -19.83
CA TYR A 5 9.18 -67.04 -19.40
C TYR A 5 8.11 -66.40 -20.31
N LEU A 6 6.87 -66.23 -19.85
CA LEU A 6 6.29 -65.13 -19.06
C LEU A 6 5.50 -64.12 -19.93
N LYS A 7 4.17 -64.27 -19.91
CA LYS A 7 3.17 -63.23 -20.25
C LYS A 7 3.44 -61.95 -19.47
N LYS A 8 3.53 -60.78 -20.11
CA LYS A 8 3.12 -59.48 -19.53
C LYS A 8 2.66 -58.52 -20.63
N GLY A 9 1.43 -58.02 -20.47
CA GLY A 9 0.78 -57.06 -21.36
C GLY A 9 1.46 -55.71 -21.34
N LYS A 10 1.32 -54.98 -22.45
CA LYS A 10 1.69 -53.57 -22.54
C LYS A 10 0.40 -52.75 -22.63
N ILE A 11 -0.07 -52.34 -21.47
CA ILE A 11 -0.98 -51.21 -21.30
C ILE A 11 -0.24 -49.99 -21.85
N LEU A 12 -0.71 -49.48 -22.98
CA LEU A 12 -0.21 -48.23 -23.56
C LEU A 12 -0.79 -47.08 -22.74
N PHE A 13 0.03 -46.56 -21.82
CA PHE A 13 -0.33 -45.47 -20.92
C PHE A 13 -0.37 -44.16 -21.74
N PHE A 14 -1.57 -43.62 -21.91
CA PHE A 14 -1.81 -42.27 -22.45
C PHE A 14 -1.19 -41.23 -21.50
N LEU A 15 -0.03 -40.69 -21.84
CA LEU A 15 0.55 -39.53 -21.17
C LEU A 15 0.01 -38.25 -21.83
N PHE A 16 -1.16 -37.82 -21.37
CA PHE A 16 -1.64 -36.47 -21.59
C PHE A 16 -0.85 -35.51 -20.68
N SER A 17 0.26 -34.97 -21.19
CA SER A 17 0.91 -33.82 -20.57
C SER A 17 0.11 -32.56 -20.91
N PHE A 18 -0.96 -32.30 -20.16
CA PHE A 18 -1.54 -30.96 -20.08
C PHE A 18 -0.60 -30.10 -19.22
N LEU A 19 0.37 -29.45 -19.88
CA LEU A 19 1.09 -28.32 -19.30
C LEU A 19 0.11 -27.14 -19.19
N SER A 20 -0.63 -27.10 -18.09
CA SER A 20 -1.36 -25.91 -17.69
C SER A 20 -0.34 -24.83 -17.36
N PHE A 21 -0.10 -23.91 -18.30
CA PHE A 21 0.56 -22.64 -18.00
C PHE A 21 -0.37 -21.85 -17.08
N SER A 22 -0.21 -22.02 -15.77
CA SER A 22 -0.82 -21.13 -14.80
C SER A 22 -0.18 -19.76 -14.98
N VAL A 23 -0.92 -18.83 -15.59
CA VAL A 23 -0.55 -17.41 -15.61
C VAL A 23 -0.56 -16.94 -14.16
N ILE A 24 0.63 -16.82 -13.58
CA ILE A 24 0.80 -16.22 -12.26
C ILE A 24 0.42 -14.74 -12.42
N HIS A 25 -0.80 -14.39 -12.06
CA HIS A 25 -1.15 -12.98 -11.86
C HIS A 25 -0.37 -12.53 -10.62
N ALA A 26 0.63 -11.67 -10.81
CA ALA A 26 1.28 -10.99 -9.71
C ALA A 26 0.22 -10.10 -9.06
N GLN A 27 -0.34 -10.54 -7.93
CA GLN A 27 -1.23 -9.74 -7.11
C GLN A 27 -0.43 -8.52 -6.65
N SER A 28 -0.91 -7.31 -6.97
CA SER A 28 -0.23 -6.08 -6.52
C SER A 28 -0.09 -6.08 -5.00
N SER A 29 1.12 -5.72 -4.53
CA SER A 29 1.46 -5.53 -3.11
C SER A 29 1.08 -4.12 -2.62
N ASP A 30 0.33 -3.36 -3.42
CA ASP A 30 -0.12 -2.00 -3.11
C ASP A 30 -1.46 -2.02 -2.36
N LEU A 31 -1.54 -1.22 -1.30
CA LEU A 31 -2.77 -0.85 -0.62
C LEU A 31 -3.07 0.63 -0.89
N ILE A 32 -4.32 0.95 -1.21
CA ILE A 32 -4.80 2.33 -1.31
C ILE A 32 -5.67 2.63 -0.09
N LEU A 33 -5.20 3.51 0.79
CA LEU A 33 -5.91 3.98 1.97
C LEU A 33 -6.51 5.36 1.67
N ILE A 34 -7.83 5.49 1.74
CA ILE A 34 -8.53 6.73 1.37
C ILE A 34 -9.40 7.23 2.52
N GLU A 35 -9.20 8.48 2.89
CA GLU A 35 -10.06 9.19 3.82
C GLU A 35 -11.44 9.43 3.19
N GLN A 36 -12.50 8.91 3.83
CA GLN A 36 -13.86 8.89 3.28
C GLN A 36 -14.40 10.31 3.00
N SER A 37 -13.98 11.29 3.79
CA SER A 37 -14.41 12.69 3.71
C SER A 37 -13.65 13.54 2.67
N LEU A 38 -12.78 12.92 1.85
CA LEU A 38 -12.10 13.61 0.76
C LEU A 38 -13.09 14.10 -0.32
N GLU A 39 -13.01 15.38 -0.66
CA GLU A 39 -13.92 16.04 -1.61
C GLU A 39 -13.85 15.44 -3.02
N ASN A 40 -12.67 15.00 -3.44
CA ASN A 40 -12.39 14.44 -4.75
C ASN A 40 -12.29 12.91 -4.77
N LYS A 41 -12.80 12.23 -3.73
CA LYS A 41 -12.71 10.77 -3.59
C LYS A 41 -13.22 10.00 -4.81
N ASP A 42 -14.40 10.35 -5.33
CA ASP A 42 -14.99 9.60 -6.45
C ASP A 42 -14.14 9.72 -7.72
N GLN A 43 -13.49 10.88 -7.92
CA GLN A 43 -12.55 11.07 -9.02
C GLN A 43 -11.26 10.27 -8.80
N ILE A 44 -10.73 10.21 -7.57
CA ILE A 44 -9.60 9.36 -7.22
C ILE A 44 -9.94 7.89 -7.54
N LEU A 45 -11.08 7.41 -7.04
CA LEU A 45 -11.54 6.03 -7.25
C LEU A 45 -11.66 5.68 -8.75
N SER A 46 -12.15 6.62 -9.57
CA SER A 46 -12.27 6.42 -11.02
C SER A 46 -10.95 6.28 -11.77
N LYS A 47 -9.82 6.64 -11.14
CA LYS A 47 -8.47 6.62 -11.72
C LYS A 47 -7.59 5.51 -11.18
N LEU A 48 -8.07 4.75 -10.20
CA LEU A 48 -7.33 3.62 -9.66
C LEU A 48 -7.38 2.43 -10.64
N PRO A 49 -6.37 1.54 -10.63
CA PRO A 49 -6.44 0.26 -11.32
C PRO A 49 -7.70 -0.53 -10.92
N GLU A 50 -8.28 -1.28 -11.86
CA GLU A 50 -9.52 -2.04 -11.61
C GLU A 50 -9.39 -3.07 -10.47
N ASP A 51 -8.19 -3.58 -10.24
CA ASP A 51 -7.87 -4.59 -9.21
C ASP A 51 -7.26 -4.00 -7.93
N ALA A 52 -7.27 -2.67 -7.81
CA ALA A 52 -6.73 -1.94 -6.66
C ALA A 52 -7.34 -2.42 -5.33
N LYS A 53 -6.48 -2.67 -4.33
CA LYS A 53 -6.93 -2.96 -2.96
C LYS A 53 -7.19 -1.65 -2.24
N ILE A 54 -8.45 -1.39 -1.93
CA ILE A 54 -8.87 -0.11 -1.36
C ILE A 54 -9.39 -0.32 0.07
N LEU A 55 -8.90 0.52 0.99
CA LEU A 55 -9.38 0.64 2.34
C LEU A 55 -9.91 2.06 2.56
N LEU A 56 -11.22 2.18 2.76
CA LEU A 56 -11.86 3.46 3.06
C LEU A 56 -11.91 3.67 4.57
N VAL A 57 -11.40 4.81 5.04
CA VAL A 57 -11.46 5.18 6.46
C VAL A 57 -12.68 6.06 6.69
N ALA A 58 -13.68 5.52 7.38
CA ALA A 58 -14.87 6.28 7.76
C ALA A 58 -14.56 7.30 8.88
N SER A 59 -15.40 8.34 8.98
CA SER A 59 -15.19 9.47 9.91
C SER A 59 -15.28 9.10 11.39
N ASP A 60 -15.73 7.90 11.73
CA ASP A 60 -15.85 7.34 13.09
C ASP A 60 -14.79 6.27 13.38
N GLN A 61 -13.84 6.04 12.47
CA GLN A 61 -12.79 5.05 12.60
C GLN A 61 -11.45 5.68 12.95
N ASN A 62 -10.57 4.90 13.59
CA ASN A 62 -9.14 5.20 13.64
C ASN A 62 -8.47 4.55 12.42
N GLY A 63 -7.95 5.37 11.50
CA GLY A 63 -7.34 4.86 10.28
C GLY A 63 -6.06 4.05 10.50
N TRP A 64 -5.29 4.32 11.55
CA TRP A 64 -4.09 3.54 11.87
C TRP A 64 -4.45 2.16 12.44
N THR A 65 -5.50 2.05 13.26
CA THR A 65 -6.05 0.76 13.69
C THR A 65 -6.46 -0.07 12.48
N LEU A 66 -7.24 0.53 11.57
CA LEU A 66 -7.75 -0.14 10.37
C LEU A 66 -6.60 -0.59 9.44
N LEU A 67 -5.61 0.26 9.24
CA LEU A 67 -4.40 -0.07 8.47
C LEU A 67 -3.65 -1.24 9.10
N ARG A 68 -3.42 -1.21 10.42
CA ARG A 68 -2.71 -2.28 11.12
C ARG A 68 -3.43 -3.62 10.97
N GLU A 69 -4.74 -3.65 11.18
CA GLU A 69 -5.56 -4.86 11.03
C GLU A 69 -5.49 -5.42 9.60
N TYR A 70 -5.53 -4.54 8.59
CA TYR A 70 -5.34 -4.94 7.20
C TYR A 70 -3.97 -5.58 6.97
N LEU A 71 -2.89 -4.94 7.45
CA LEU A 71 -1.52 -5.42 7.24
C LEU A 71 -1.27 -6.78 7.89
N TYR A 72 -1.88 -7.07 9.05
CA TYR A 72 -1.82 -8.40 9.67
C TYR A 72 -2.49 -9.49 8.82
N GLN A 73 -3.57 -9.16 8.13
CA GLN A 73 -4.27 -10.09 7.24
C GLN A 73 -3.62 -10.19 5.85
N ASN A 74 -2.85 -9.18 5.46
CA ASN A 74 -2.26 -9.04 4.13
C ASN A 74 -0.75 -8.78 4.26
N PRO A 75 0.02 -9.77 4.76
CA PRO A 75 1.42 -9.57 5.12
C PRO A 75 2.33 -9.31 3.91
N ASN A 76 1.85 -9.59 2.69
CA ASN A 76 2.56 -9.32 1.43
C ASN A 76 2.39 -7.86 0.94
N THR A 77 1.72 -7.00 1.69
CA THR A 77 1.63 -5.57 1.35
C THR A 77 3.04 -4.97 1.46
N GLU A 78 3.46 -4.17 0.49
CA GLU A 78 4.78 -3.53 0.49
C GLU A 78 4.66 -2.00 0.46
N GLN A 79 3.60 -1.50 -0.16
CA GLN A 79 3.41 -0.08 -0.41
C GLN A 79 1.98 0.35 -0.11
N ILE A 80 1.86 1.52 0.52
CA ILE A 80 0.61 2.11 0.97
C ILE A 80 0.51 3.49 0.32
N HIS A 81 -0.55 3.68 -0.45
CA HIS A 81 -0.93 4.94 -1.07
C HIS A 81 -1.98 5.62 -0.21
N LEU A 82 -1.58 6.66 0.52
CA LEU A 82 -2.46 7.38 1.43
C LEU A 82 -3.01 8.64 0.76
N PHE A 83 -4.32 8.62 0.52
CA PHE A 83 -5.11 9.78 0.19
C PHE A 83 -5.81 10.26 1.45
N ALA A 84 -5.31 11.35 2.04
CA ALA A 84 -5.86 11.91 3.27
C ALA A 84 -6.16 13.40 3.11
N LYS A 85 -7.13 13.90 3.89
CA LYS A 85 -7.40 15.33 3.93
C LYS A 85 -6.33 16.02 4.75
N ILE A 86 -5.74 17.07 4.20
CA ILE A 86 -4.74 17.89 4.89
C ILE A 86 -5.34 19.27 5.18
N GLN A 87 -5.27 19.70 6.44
CA GLN A 87 -5.74 21.02 6.87
C GLN A 87 -4.64 21.71 7.68
N GLY A 88 -4.01 22.74 7.11
CA GLY A 88 -2.84 23.36 7.74
C GLY A 88 -1.68 22.37 7.81
N GLN A 89 -1.20 22.06 9.01
CA GLN A 89 -0.12 21.08 9.27
C GLN A 89 -0.66 19.74 9.82
N GLU A 90 -1.97 19.52 9.71
CA GLU A 90 -2.63 18.33 10.23
C GLU A 90 -3.04 17.40 9.10
N LEU A 91 -2.77 16.12 9.28
CA LEU A 91 -3.33 15.03 8.49
C LEU A 91 -4.61 14.54 9.17
N ILE A 92 -5.72 14.52 8.44
CA ILE A 92 -7.01 14.05 8.92
C ILE A 92 -7.24 12.65 8.36
N LEU A 93 -7.47 11.70 9.26
CA LEU A 93 -7.73 10.30 8.91
C LEU A 93 -8.76 9.71 9.88
N GLY A 94 -9.94 9.42 9.36
CA GLY A 94 -11.14 9.06 10.09
C GLY A 94 -11.55 10.15 11.08
N GLN A 95 -11.72 9.77 12.34
CA GLN A 95 -12.11 10.70 13.41
C GLN A 95 -10.97 11.57 13.94
N ASN A 96 -9.72 11.27 13.56
CA ASN A 96 -8.53 11.84 14.18
C ASN A 96 -7.85 12.89 13.31
N ARG A 97 -7.19 13.83 13.99
CA ARG A 97 -6.35 14.88 13.40
C ARG A 97 -4.93 14.73 13.92
N TYR A 98 -3.98 14.64 13.00
CA TYR A 98 -2.60 14.32 13.29
C TYR A 98 -1.68 15.47 12.90
N ASN A 99 -1.25 16.24 13.89
CA ASN A 99 0.03 16.94 13.86
C ASN A 99 1.14 16.04 14.42
N LYS A 100 2.38 16.55 14.46
CA LYS A 100 3.53 15.81 14.99
C LYS A 100 3.28 15.22 16.38
N THR A 101 2.83 16.03 17.34
CA THR A 101 2.65 15.61 18.73
C THR A 101 1.54 14.57 18.88
N SER A 102 0.40 14.78 18.23
CA SER A 102 -0.71 13.80 18.28
C SER A 102 -0.35 12.49 17.59
N LEU A 103 0.49 12.53 16.54
CA LEU A 103 0.95 11.33 15.85
C LEU A 103 2.01 10.57 16.66
N GLU A 104 2.88 11.28 17.37
CA GLU A 104 3.83 10.67 18.33
C GLU A 104 3.12 9.99 19.51
N ALA A 105 1.93 10.48 19.87
CA ALA A 105 1.11 9.93 20.94
C ALA A 105 0.11 8.85 20.47
N GLU A 106 0.02 8.57 19.16
CA GLU A 106 -0.91 7.59 18.62
C GLU A 106 -0.42 6.16 18.95
N PRO A 107 -1.13 5.40 19.80
CA PRO A 107 -0.67 4.08 20.23
C PRO A 107 -0.56 3.09 19.06
N GLU A 108 -1.42 3.21 18.06
CA GLU A 108 -1.43 2.32 16.90
C GLU A 108 -0.14 2.42 16.08
N MET A 109 0.50 3.58 16.07
CA MET A 109 1.75 3.81 15.34
C MET A 109 2.86 2.88 15.85
N ALA A 110 3.02 2.76 17.16
CA ALA A 110 4.03 1.87 17.75
C ALA A 110 3.71 0.38 17.50
N MET A 111 2.44 0.04 17.27
CA MET A 111 2.01 -1.34 17.02
C MET A 111 2.18 -1.77 15.56
N LEU A 112 2.41 -0.83 14.64
CA LEU A 112 2.67 -1.13 13.23
C LEU A 112 4.02 -1.80 13.02
N GLU A 113 4.97 -1.64 13.94
CA GLU A 113 6.27 -2.31 13.84
C GLU A 113 6.16 -3.84 13.83
N GLY A 114 5.19 -4.38 14.57
CA GLY A 114 4.91 -5.82 14.61
C GLY A 114 4.33 -6.39 13.31
N ALA A 115 3.91 -5.54 12.36
CA ALA A 115 3.35 -5.99 11.08
C ALA A 115 4.42 -6.17 9.99
N TYR A 116 5.65 -5.69 10.17
CA TYR A 116 6.70 -5.87 9.15
C TYR A 116 7.19 -7.32 9.10
N GLN A 117 7.52 -7.77 7.90
CA GLN A 117 8.23 -9.03 7.72
C GLN A 117 9.73 -8.81 7.55
N THR A 118 10.13 -8.11 6.49
CA THR A 118 11.55 -8.03 6.07
C THR A 118 12.04 -6.60 5.86
N ALA A 119 11.13 -5.66 5.57
CA ALA A 119 11.44 -4.24 5.37
C ALA A 119 10.27 -3.34 5.82
N PRO A 120 10.56 -2.07 6.15
CA PRO A 120 9.54 -1.02 6.30
C PRO A 120 8.55 -0.99 5.13
N PHE A 121 7.25 -0.85 5.42
CA PHE A 121 6.29 -0.53 4.36
C PHE A 121 6.60 0.86 3.79
N LYS A 122 6.44 1.03 2.49
CA LYS A 122 6.52 2.33 1.87
C LYS A 122 5.20 3.06 2.03
N LEU A 123 5.20 4.27 2.57
CA LEU A 123 4.01 5.10 2.72
C LEU A 123 4.12 6.33 1.80
N LEU A 124 3.34 6.35 0.73
CA LEU A 124 3.25 7.46 -0.20
C LEU A 124 2.04 8.31 0.13
N ILE A 125 2.27 9.53 0.59
CA ILE A 125 1.17 10.44 0.97
C ILE A 125 0.88 11.38 -0.19
N TYR A 126 -0.34 11.26 -0.72
CA TYR A 126 -0.82 12.08 -1.83
C TYR A 126 -1.30 13.42 -1.28
N HIS A 127 -0.54 14.48 -1.56
CA HIS A 127 -0.94 15.82 -1.20
C HIS A 127 -0.42 16.85 -2.21
N CYS A 128 -1.33 17.64 -2.77
CA CYS A 128 -0.95 18.73 -3.64
C CYS A 128 -1.00 20.08 -2.94
N SER A 129 0.18 20.65 -2.70
CA SER A 129 0.35 22.00 -2.15
C SER A 129 1.10 22.86 -3.15
N ALA A 130 0.59 24.06 -3.41
CA ALA A 130 1.31 25.09 -4.18
C ALA A 130 2.46 25.75 -3.38
N ASN A 131 2.59 25.45 -2.08
CA ASN A 131 3.56 26.09 -1.20
C ASN A 131 4.91 25.35 -1.19
N LEU A 132 6.00 26.12 -1.11
CA LEU A 132 7.38 25.62 -1.07
C LEU A 132 7.71 24.75 0.17
N THR A 133 6.95 24.88 1.25
CA THR A 133 7.09 24.06 2.45
C THR A 133 5.93 23.08 2.52
N HIS A 134 6.24 21.80 2.40
CA HIS A 134 5.22 20.76 2.46
C HIS A 134 4.60 20.72 3.86
N PRO A 135 3.27 20.89 4.02
CA PRO A 135 2.63 20.96 5.35
C PRO A 135 2.86 19.72 6.20
N LEU A 136 3.10 18.58 5.55
CA LEU A 136 3.36 17.29 6.21
C LEU A 136 4.82 17.01 6.53
N GLN A 137 5.75 17.93 6.25
CA GLN A 137 7.17 17.70 6.51
C GLN A 137 7.43 17.32 7.98
N ALA A 138 6.70 17.92 8.91
CA ALA A 138 6.81 17.63 10.34
C ALA A 138 6.31 16.22 10.73
N LEU A 139 5.50 15.59 9.88
CA LEU A 139 4.94 14.25 10.12
C LEU A 139 5.87 13.13 9.64
N ILE A 140 6.83 13.43 8.76
CA ILE A 140 7.76 12.41 8.22
C ILE A 140 8.51 11.71 9.35
N SER A 141 9.04 12.47 10.31
CA SER A 141 9.82 11.90 11.42
C SER A 141 9.01 10.91 12.26
N PRO A 142 7.84 11.27 12.83
CA PRO A 142 7.05 10.30 13.59
C PRO A 142 6.53 9.13 12.74
N LEU A 143 6.09 9.35 11.50
CA LEU A 143 5.69 8.26 10.59
C LEU A 143 6.84 7.28 10.34
N SER A 144 8.04 7.81 10.10
CA SER A 144 9.22 7.02 9.80
C SER A 144 9.81 6.35 11.03
N ASN A 145 9.79 6.98 12.20
CA ASN A 145 10.50 6.49 13.39
C ASN A 145 9.62 5.65 14.32
N ILE A 146 8.35 5.99 14.45
CA ILE A 146 7.42 5.31 15.36
C ILE A 146 6.62 4.27 14.58
N GLY A 147 6.01 4.71 13.47
CA GLY A 147 5.28 3.82 12.56
C GLY A 147 6.15 3.14 11.53
N ALA A 148 7.48 3.21 11.71
CA ALA A 148 8.53 2.56 10.92
C ALA A 148 8.25 2.42 9.41
N PHE A 149 7.70 3.49 8.82
CA PHE A 149 7.48 3.61 7.38
C PHE A 149 8.72 4.13 6.65
N ASP A 150 8.82 3.80 5.36
CA ASP A 150 9.61 4.55 4.39
C ASP A 150 8.69 5.58 3.69
N VAL A 151 8.75 6.84 4.15
CA VAL A 151 7.72 7.84 3.83
C VAL A 151 8.11 8.65 2.61
N GLY A 152 7.26 8.67 1.59
CA GLY A 152 7.37 9.55 0.42
C GLY A 152 6.27 10.61 0.42
N LEU A 153 6.67 11.86 0.15
CA LEU A 153 5.74 12.96 -0.11
C LEU A 153 5.82 13.36 -1.58
N SER A 154 4.69 13.75 -2.14
CA SER A 154 4.63 14.31 -3.47
C SER A 154 5.34 15.66 -3.54
N THR A 155 6.26 15.79 -4.50
CA THR A 155 7.02 17.02 -4.76
C THR A 155 6.48 17.80 -5.95
N GLN A 156 5.70 17.15 -6.82
CA GLN A 156 5.06 17.77 -7.98
C GLN A 156 3.72 17.11 -8.24
N CYS A 157 2.71 17.95 -8.48
CA CYS A 157 1.36 17.60 -8.88
C CYS A 157 0.64 18.91 -9.28
N ASN A 158 -0.44 18.80 -10.07
CA ASN A 158 -1.31 19.95 -10.33
C ASN A 158 -2.49 19.99 -9.34
N ASP A 159 -3.02 18.82 -9.01
CA ASP A 159 -4.09 18.60 -8.05
C ASP A 159 -4.02 17.15 -7.53
N MET A 160 -4.94 16.76 -6.64
CA MET A 160 -4.98 15.42 -6.05
C MET A 160 -5.52 14.31 -6.97
N VAL A 161 -5.98 14.62 -8.18
CA VAL A 161 -6.47 13.64 -9.17
C VAL A 161 -5.59 13.59 -10.42
N SER A 162 -4.54 14.40 -10.48
CA SER A 162 -3.60 14.43 -11.59
C SER A 162 -2.80 13.13 -11.67
N ASP A 163 -2.56 12.65 -12.89
CA ASP A 163 -1.70 11.50 -13.17
C ASP A 163 -0.21 11.84 -13.00
N ASN A 164 0.13 13.13 -12.98
CA ASN A 164 1.50 13.65 -12.93
C ASN A 164 2.10 13.78 -11.51
N PHE A 165 1.64 12.96 -10.56
CA PHE A 165 2.24 12.91 -9.23
C PHE A 165 3.67 12.38 -9.30
N ILE A 166 4.61 13.19 -8.84
CA ILE A 166 6.01 12.78 -8.65
C ILE A 166 6.32 12.79 -7.15
N PHE A 167 6.78 11.65 -6.66
CA PHE A 167 7.30 11.54 -5.30
C PHE A 167 8.79 11.83 -5.27
N GLY A 168 9.20 12.63 -4.29
CA GLY A 168 10.62 12.83 -3.99
C GLY A 168 11.24 11.56 -3.39
N PRO A 169 12.53 11.63 -3.00
CA PRO A 169 13.15 10.59 -2.19
C PRO A 169 12.35 10.32 -0.93
N THR A 170 12.28 9.05 -0.54
CA THR A 170 11.59 8.64 0.68
C THR A 170 12.48 8.83 1.92
N SER A 171 11.91 8.72 3.12
CA SER A 171 12.63 8.98 4.38
C SER A 171 13.81 8.03 4.63
N ARG A 172 13.79 6.84 4.02
CA ARG A 172 14.81 5.79 4.20
C ARG A 172 15.46 5.37 2.89
N SER A 173 14.86 5.64 1.73
CA SER A 173 15.41 5.27 0.42
C SER A 173 15.59 6.48 -0.50
N LYS A 174 16.57 6.41 -1.41
CA LYS A 174 16.73 7.40 -2.49
C LYS A 174 15.88 7.07 -3.73
N SER A 175 15.00 6.08 -3.64
CA SER A 175 14.17 5.68 -4.78
C SER A 175 13.04 6.68 -4.98
N THR A 176 12.85 7.12 -6.22
CA THR A 176 11.64 7.81 -6.65
C THR A 176 10.58 6.77 -6.98
N VAL A 177 9.32 7.08 -6.68
CA VAL A 177 8.20 6.17 -6.92
C VAL A 177 7.15 6.87 -7.77
N ASN A 178 6.49 6.10 -8.63
CA ASN A 178 5.45 6.60 -9.51
C ASN A 178 4.09 6.68 -8.79
N SER A 179 3.21 7.51 -9.32
CA SER A 179 1.80 7.58 -8.95
C SER A 179 1.09 6.24 -9.19
N ILE A 180 0.04 5.97 -8.40
CA ILE A 180 -0.92 4.88 -8.64
C ILE A 180 -2.10 5.29 -9.53
N LEU A 181 -2.23 6.60 -9.82
CA LEU A 181 -3.32 7.14 -10.63
C LEU A 181 -3.00 6.97 -12.12
N ASN A 182 -3.98 6.48 -12.88
CA ASN A 182 -3.96 6.37 -14.34
C ASN A 182 -4.62 7.58 -15.04
#